data_AF-A0A317CBW7-F1
#
_entry.id   AF-A0A317CBW7-F1
#
_cell.length_a   1.000
_cell.length_b   1.000
_cell.length_c   1.000
_cell.angle_alpha   90.00
_cell.angle_beta   90.00
_cell.angle_gamma   90.00
#
_symmetry.space_group_name_H-M   'P 1'
#
loop_
_entity.id
_entity.type
_entity.pdbx_description
1 polymer ?
#
loop_
_entity_poly.entity_id
_entity_poly.type
_entity_poly.pdbx_seq_one_letter_code
_entity_poly.pdbx_strand_id
1 'polypeptide(L)'
;MLGAVLIGLMSVQASYASVEGVMSIQGKQAKSIVQGSNLGKLTPREVKKLTREQQDIKKLEQSMKVDGVISSEELSVLFAKLEISRKNINRLSRNSISTSAKTAKKLSSRDDQSRSARSSSRSINELGR
;
A
#
# COMPACT_ATOMS: atom_id res chain seq x y z
N MET A 1 17.89 -51.25 38.78
CA MET A 1 18.13 -49.80 38.58
C MET A 1 17.62 -49.43 37.20
N LEU A 2 16.37 -48.97 37.12
CA LEU A 2 15.70 -48.54 35.89
C LEU A 2 16.07 -47.07 35.61
N GLY A 3 16.91 -46.84 34.61
CA GLY A 3 17.23 -45.49 34.12
C GLY A 3 16.41 -45.17 32.88
N ALA A 4 15.24 -44.55 33.05
CA ALA A 4 14.46 -44.03 31.94
C ALA A 4 15.06 -42.69 31.50
N VAL A 5 15.72 -42.66 30.34
CA VAL A 5 16.12 -41.43 29.65
C VAL A 5 14.86 -40.84 29.01
N LEU A 6 14.27 -39.85 29.68
CA LEU A 6 13.20 -39.01 29.15
C LEU A 6 13.79 -38.06 28.11
N ILE A 7 13.82 -38.50 26.85
CA ILE A 7 14.03 -37.60 25.70
C ILE A 7 12.77 -36.75 25.57
N GLY A 8 12.81 -35.56 26.17
CA GLY A 8 11.75 -34.56 26.06
C GLY A 8 11.69 -34.00 24.64
N LEU A 9 10.91 -34.64 23.77
CA LEU A 9 10.49 -34.08 22.48
C LEU A 9 9.36 -33.07 22.74
N MET A 10 9.67 -31.87 23.21
CA MET A 10 8.66 -30.80 23.28
C MET A 10 8.43 -30.21 21.89
N SER A 11 7.19 -30.36 21.42
CA SER A 11 6.72 -30.17 20.07
C SER A 11 6.81 -28.73 19.56
N VAL A 12 7.43 -28.54 18.38
CA VAL A 12 7.32 -27.33 17.54
C VAL A 12 5.92 -27.29 16.88
N GLN A 13 4.86 -27.11 17.67
CA GLN A 13 3.49 -27.14 17.15
C GLN A 13 2.85 -25.74 16.99
N ALA A 14 3.47 -24.68 17.48
CA ALA A 14 2.87 -23.33 17.50
C ALA A 14 3.05 -22.50 16.20
N SER A 15 3.70 -23.01 15.15
CA SER A 15 4.30 -22.17 14.10
C SER A 15 3.58 -22.12 12.73
N TYR A 16 2.58 -22.97 12.46
CA TYR A 16 2.06 -23.12 11.08
C TYR A 16 0.86 -22.21 10.77
N ALA A 17 -0.16 -22.18 11.64
CA ALA A 17 -1.39 -21.42 11.41
C ALA A 17 -1.15 -19.89 11.31
N SER A 18 -0.24 -19.36 12.11
CA SER A 18 0.15 -17.95 12.10
C SER A 18 0.89 -17.55 10.82
N VAL A 19 1.77 -18.42 10.32
CA VAL A 19 2.52 -18.21 9.08
C VAL A 19 1.58 -18.26 7.87
N GLU A 20 0.64 -19.20 7.82
CA GLU A 20 -0.38 -19.24 6.77
C GLU A 20 -1.25 -17.97 6.74
N GLY A 21 -1.62 -17.44 7.92
CA GLY A 21 -2.36 -16.19 8.03
C GLY A 21 -1.62 -15.00 7.40
N VAL A 22 -0.32 -14.87 7.67
CA VAL A 22 0.56 -13.84 7.08
C VAL A 22 0.61 -13.96 5.57
N MET A 23 0.86 -15.17 5.05
CA MET A 23 0.94 -15.42 3.60
C MET A 23 -0.38 -15.09 2.89
N SER A 24 -1.52 -15.43 3.52
CA SER A 24 -2.85 -15.10 3.00
C SER A 24 -3.07 -13.58 2.89
N ILE A 25 -2.64 -12.81 3.89
CA ILE A 25 -2.78 -11.35 3.88
C ILE A 25 -1.87 -10.71 2.82
N GLN A 26 -0.60 -11.11 2.73
CA GLN A 26 0.32 -10.64 1.70
C GLN A 26 -0.22 -10.93 0.29
N GLY A 27 -0.75 -12.14 0.06
CA GLY A 27 -1.35 -12.52 -1.21
C GLY A 27 -2.56 -11.66 -1.58
N LYS A 28 -3.45 -11.39 -0.61
CA LYS A 28 -4.59 -10.47 -0.79
C LYS A 28 -4.13 -9.06 -1.13
N GLN A 29 -3.12 -8.54 -0.43
CA GLN A 29 -2.56 -7.20 -0.66
C GLN A 29 -1.93 -7.08 -2.05
N ALA A 30 -1.13 -8.08 -2.47
CA ALA A 30 -0.56 -8.13 -3.81
C ALA A 30 -1.66 -8.12 -4.89
N LYS A 31 -2.72 -8.93 -4.71
CA LYS A 31 -3.88 -8.93 -5.61
C LYS A 31 -4.56 -7.57 -5.69
N SER A 32 -4.75 -6.89 -4.56
CA SER A 32 -5.33 -5.53 -4.53
C SER A 32 -4.46 -4.51 -5.26
N ILE A 33 -3.13 -4.60 -5.14
CA ILE A 33 -2.21 -3.70 -5.88
C ILE A 33 -2.33 -3.92 -7.39
N VAL A 34 -2.33 -5.19 -7.85
CA VAL A 34 -2.47 -5.52 -9.28
C VAL A 34 -3.82 -5.06 -9.82
N GLN A 35 -4.91 -5.34 -9.10
CA GLN A 35 -6.24 -4.87 -9.49
C GLN A 35 -6.31 -3.35 -9.52
N GLY A 36 -5.73 -2.66 -8.53
CA GLY A 36 -5.68 -1.21 -8.49
C GLY A 36 -4.92 -0.62 -9.68
N SER A 37 -3.82 -1.25 -10.08
CA SER A 37 -3.07 -0.88 -11.29
C SER A 37 -3.91 -1.05 -12.55
N ASN A 38 -4.53 -2.22 -12.73
CA ASN A 38 -5.30 -2.55 -13.93
C ASN A 38 -6.55 -1.67 -14.09
N LEU A 39 -7.16 -1.27 -12.98
CA LEU A 39 -8.35 -0.40 -12.96
C LEU A 39 -7.99 1.10 -12.99
N GLY A 40 -6.71 1.47 -13.08
CA GLY A 40 -6.26 2.87 -12.99
C GLY A 40 -6.48 3.53 -11.62
N LYS A 41 -6.82 2.74 -10.59
CA LYS A 41 -6.96 3.21 -9.20
C LYS A 41 -5.61 3.44 -8.53
N LEU A 42 -4.53 2.94 -9.10
CA LEU A 42 -3.17 3.20 -8.66
C LEU A 42 -2.33 3.67 -9.85
N THR A 43 -1.57 4.74 -9.66
CA THR A 43 -0.58 5.18 -10.64
C THR A 43 0.65 4.27 -10.62
N PRO A 44 1.47 4.23 -11.70
CA PRO A 44 2.70 3.44 -11.72
C PRO A 44 3.66 3.75 -10.56
N ARG A 45 3.72 5.02 -10.12
CA ARG A 45 4.55 5.45 -8.99
C ARG A 45 4.02 4.89 -7.66
N GLU A 46 2.71 4.87 -7.48
CA GLU A 46 2.07 4.30 -6.28
C GLU A 46 2.20 2.78 -6.24
N VAL A 47 2.04 2.11 -7.40
CA VAL A 47 2.30 0.67 -7.52
C VAL A 47 3.74 0.37 -7.10
N LYS A 48 4.74 1.07 -7.65
CA LYS A 48 6.15 0.90 -7.28
C LYS A 48 6.39 1.10 -5.78
N LYS A 49 5.74 2.09 -5.16
CA LYS A 49 5.82 2.34 -3.72
C LYS A 49 5.25 1.16 -2.92
N LEU A 50 4.04 0.73 -3.24
CA LEU A 50 3.36 -0.37 -2.54
C LEU A 50 4.10 -1.69 -2.72
N THR A 51 4.65 -1.98 -3.90
CA THR A 51 5.48 -3.16 -4.14
C THR A 51 6.73 -3.17 -3.27
N ARG A 52 7.39 -2.01 -3.08
CA ARG A 52 8.54 -1.91 -2.16
C ARG A 52 8.14 -2.19 -0.72
N GLU A 53 7.02 -1.61 -0.26
CA GLU A 53 6.50 -1.90 1.08
C GLU A 53 6.25 -3.41 1.29
N GLN A 54 5.69 -4.11 0.29
CA GLN A 54 5.48 -5.57 0.35
C GLN A 54 6.81 -6.35 0.37
N GLN A 55 7.82 -5.90 -0.38
CA GLN A 55 9.15 -6.50 -0.35
C GLN A 55 9.81 -6.35 1.03
N ASP A 56 9.67 -5.18 1.66
CA ASP A 56 10.23 -4.94 2.99
C ASP A 56 9.55 -5.81 4.06
N ILE A 57 8.22 -5.99 3.97
CA ILE A 57 7.48 -6.90 4.86
C ILE A 57 7.94 -8.35 4.65
N LYS A 58 8.14 -8.78 3.40
CA LYS A 58 8.62 -10.13 3.10
C LYS A 58 10.04 -10.37 3.64
N LYS A 59 10.92 -9.38 3.54
CA LYS A 59 12.26 -9.46 4.13
C LYS A 59 12.21 -9.55 5.66
N LEU A 60 11.33 -8.77 6.29
CA LEU A 60 11.12 -8.82 7.74
C LEU A 60 10.66 -10.20 8.19
N GLU A 61 9.64 -10.75 7.52
CA GLU A 61 9.15 -12.11 7.77
C GLU A 61 10.27 -13.16 7.62
N GLN A 62 11.09 -13.04 6.57
CA GLN A 62 12.22 -13.93 6.36
C GLN A 62 13.27 -13.82 7.46
N SER A 63 13.56 -12.60 7.95
CA SER A 63 14.50 -12.40 9.06
C SER A 63 13.99 -12.96 10.39
N MET A 64 12.67 -12.99 10.61
CA MET A 64 12.04 -13.60 11.80
C MET A 64 11.95 -15.12 11.72
N LYS A 65 12.06 -15.70 10.52
CA LYS A 65 12.02 -17.16 10.29
C LYS A 65 13.39 -17.84 10.47
N VAL A 66 14.46 -17.09 10.81
CA VAL A 66 15.83 -17.62 10.88
C VAL A 66 15.96 -18.74 11.92
N ASP A 67 15.31 -18.59 13.07
CA ASP A 67 15.36 -19.58 14.15
C ASP A 67 14.31 -20.70 13.99
N GLY A 68 13.64 -20.76 12.82
CA GLY A 68 12.63 -21.76 12.48
C GLY A 68 11.26 -21.57 13.15
N VAL A 69 11.13 -20.61 14.06
CA VAL A 69 9.88 -20.27 14.76
C VAL A 69 9.74 -18.76 14.82
N ILE A 70 8.56 -18.26 14.45
CA ILE A 70 8.19 -16.85 14.69
C ILE A 70 7.53 -16.77 16.06
N SER A 71 8.08 -15.96 16.97
CA SER A 71 7.49 -15.69 18.27
C SER A 71 6.19 -14.86 18.15
N SER A 72 5.35 -14.88 19.19
CA SER A 72 4.13 -14.08 19.22
C SER A 72 4.39 -12.57 19.12
N GLU A 73 5.53 -12.09 19.64
CA GLU A 73 5.92 -10.69 19.57
C GLU A 73 6.32 -10.29 18.14
N GLU A 74 7.17 -11.08 17.50
CA GLU A 74 7.54 -10.89 16.09
C GLU A 74 6.32 -10.95 15.16
N LEU A 75 5.40 -11.87 15.44
CA LEU A 75 4.15 -12.00 14.72
C LEU A 75 3.28 -10.73 14.88
N SER A 76 3.22 -10.16 16.08
CA SER A 76 2.52 -8.89 16.35
C SER A 76 3.13 -7.73 15.55
N VAL A 77 4.46 -7.62 15.53
CA VAL A 77 5.18 -6.63 14.72
C VAL A 77 4.86 -6.81 13.23
N LEU A 78 4.84 -8.05 12.74
CA LEU A 78 4.53 -8.37 11.36
C LEU A 78 3.08 -8.00 11.01
N PHE A 79 2.11 -8.31 11.88
CA PHE A 79 0.71 -7.89 11.70
C PHE A 79 0.55 -6.37 11.70
N ALA A 80 1.27 -5.65 12.57
CA ALA A 80 1.24 -4.19 12.58
C ALA A 80 1.73 -3.61 11.24
N LYS A 81 2.81 -4.18 10.66
CA LYS A 81 3.32 -3.78 9.34
C LYS A 81 2.33 -4.09 8.22
N LEU A 82 1.68 -5.26 8.25
CA LEU A 82 0.65 -5.63 7.29
C LEU A 82 -0.56 -4.68 7.35
N GLU A 83 -0.99 -4.27 8.54
CA GLU A 83 -2.10 -3.34 8.72
C GLU A 83 -1.74 -1.92 8.24
N ILE A 84 -0.52 -1.45 8.48
CA ILE A 84 -0.03 -0.19 7.89
C ILE A 84 -0.05 -0.26 6.37
N SER A 85 0.45 -1.36 5.77
CA SER A 85 0.44 -1.52 4.32
C SER A 85 -0.99 -1.57 3.76
N ARG A 86 -1.92 -2.26 4.42
CA ARG A 86 -3.35 -2.25 4.07
C ARG A 86 -3.92 -0.82 4.04
N LYS A 87 -3.63 -0.01 5.05
CA LYS A 87 -4.05 1.40 5.10
C LYS A 87 -3.45 2.21 3.95
N ASN A 88 -2.19 1.99 3.61
CA ASN A 88 -1.55 2.63 2.46
C ASN A 88 -2.21 2.24 1.13
N ILE A 89 -2.47 0.96 0.89
CA ILE A 89 -3.18 0.46 -0.30
C ILE A 89 -4.54 1.14 -0.41
N ASN A 90 -5.33 1.14 0.66
CA ASN A 90 -6.66 1.76 0.68
C ASN A 90 -6.61 3.27 0.41
N ARG A 91 -5.64 3.97 1.01
CA ARG A 91 -5.48 5.41 0.82
C ARG A 91 -5.09 5.75 -0.61
N LEU A 92 -4.07 5.09 -1.15
CA LEU A 92 -3.58 5.37 -2.50
C LEU A 92 -4.61 4.98 -3.56
N SER A 93 -5.27 3.82 -3.39
CA SER A 93 -6.31 3.37 -4.32
C SER A 93 -7.54 4.29 -4.39
N ARG A 94 -7.80 5.09 -3.35
CA ARG A 94 -8.90 6.07 -3.32
C ARG A 94 -8.44 7.44 -3.78
N ASN A 95 -7.20 7.80 -3.48
CA ASN A 95 -6.66 9.11 -3.81
C ASN A 95 -6.56 9.34 -5.32
N SER A 96 -6.23 8.32 -6.14
CA SER A 96 -6.11 8.52 -7.60
C SER A 96 -7.42 9.02 -8.22
N ILE A 97 -8.56 8.47 -7.78
CA ILE A 97 -9.92 8.87 -8.19
C ILE A 97 -10.17 10.33 -7.80
N SER A 98 -9.75 10.74 -6.59
CA SER A 98 -9.90 12.13 -6.16
C SER A 98 -8.97 13.09 -6.92
N THR A 99 -7.76 12.66 -7.30
CA THR A 99 -6.80 13.50 -8.01
C THR A 99 -7.16 13.72 -9.46
N SER A 100 -7.75 12.75 -10.17
CA SER A 100 -8.23 12.96 -11.54
C SER A 100 -9.37 13.98 -11.56
N ALA A 101 -10.35 13.86 -10.64
CA ALA A 101 -11.44 14.80 -10.50
C ALA A 101 -10.98 16.23 -10.11
N LYS A 102 -10.03 16.35 -9.18
CA LYS A 102 -9.44 17.64 -8.78
C LYS A 102 -8.62 18.29 -9.90
N THR A 103 -7.85 17.51 -10.64
CA THR A 103 -7.05 17.99 -11.78
C THR A 103 -7.95 18.53 -12.88
N ALA A 104 -9.01 17.79 -13.24
CA ALA A 104 -10.00 18.22 -14.24
C ALA A 104 -10.68 19.54 -13.83
N LYS A 105 -11.12 19.67 -12.57
CA LYS A 105 -11.73 20.90 -12.05
C LYS A 105 -10.77 22.09 -12.03
N LYS A 106 -9.47 21.86 -11.78
CA LYS A 106 -8.47 22.94 -11.79
C LYS A 106 -8.18 23.45 -13.20
N LEU A 107 -8.17 22.56 -14.19
CA LEU A 107 -7.95 22.92 -15.60
C LEU A 107 -9.11 23.78 -16.12
N SER A 108 -10.36 23.38 -15.88
CA SER A 108 -11.54 24.18 -16.30
C SER A 108 -11.54 25.58 -15.71
N SER A 109 -11.20 25.72 -14.41
CA SER A 109 -11.13 27.03 -13.75
C SER A 109 -10.00 27.93 -14.29
N ARG A 110 -8.91 27.37 -14.79
CA ARG A 110 -7.80 28.15 -15.38
C ARG A 110 -8.16 28.68 -16.77
N ASP A 111 -8.89 27.90 -17.56
CA ASP A 111 -9.34 28.31 -18.89
C ASP A 111 -10.33 29.48 -18.80
N ASP A 112 -11.25 29.43 -17.82
CA ASP A 112 -12.21 30.52 -17.58
C ASP A 112 -11.52 31.82 -17.15
N GLN A 113 -10.53 31.76 -16.25
CA GLN A 113 -9.72 32.93 -15.88
C GLN A 113 -8.93 33.49 -17.06
N SER A 114 -8.37 32.62 -17.90
CA SER A 114 -7.59 33.03 -19.08
C SER A 114 -8.47 33.68 -20.17
N ARG A 115 -9.72 33.19 -20.33
CA ARG A 115 -10.73 33.79 -21.22
C ARG A 115 -11.18 35.15 -20.72
N SER A 116 -11.43 35.29 -19.42
CA SER A 116 -11.78 36.56 -18.79
C SER A 116 -10.69 37.61 -18.99
N ALA A 117 -9.43 37.26 -18.70
CA ALA A 117 -8.28 38.17 -18.87
C ALA A 117 -8.11 38.64 -20.33
N ARG A 118 -8.25 37.74 -21.31
CA ARG A 118 -8.18 38.09 -22.75
C ARG A 118 -9.34 39.01 -23.19
N SER A 119 -10.53 38.82 -22.64
CA SER A 119 -11.69 39.68 -22.92
C SER A 119 -11.44 41.12 -22.42
N SER A 120 -10.96 41.25 -21.18
CA SER A 120 -10.61 42.55 -20.60
C SER A 120 -9.52 43.27 -21.39
N SER A 121 -8.46 42.57 -21.82
CA SER A 121 -7.40 43.17 -22.64
C SER A 121 -7.89 43.64 -24.02
N ARG A 122 -8.82 42.92 -24.67
CA ARG A 122 -9.42 43.37 -25.94
C ARG A 122 -10.26 44.63 -25.75
N SER A 123 -11.07 44.69 -24.71
CA SER A 123 -11.94 45.85 -24.45
C SER A 123 -11.15 47.13 -24.18
N ILE A 124 -9.95 47.05 -23.61
CA ILE A 124 -9.11 48.23 -23.34
C ILE A 124 -8.51 48.79 -24.64
N ASN A 125 -8.14 47.93 -25.59
CA ASN A 125 -7.56 48.38 -26.87
C ASN A 125 -8.59 48.99 -27.83
N GLU A 126 -9.89 48.73 -27.65
CA GLU A 126 -10.95 49.30 -28.49
C GLU A 126 -11.41 50.69 -28.02
N LEU A 127 -11.10 51.08 -26.78
CA LEU A 127 -11.43 52.40 -26.22
C LEU A 127 -10.34 53.47 -26.43
N GLY A 128 -9.19 53.06 -26.99
CA GLY A 128 -8.03 53.93 -27.21
C GLY A 128 -7.82 54.37 -28.67
N ARG A 129 -8.85 54.24 -29.53
CA ARG A 129 -8.84 54.67 -30.92
C ARG A 129 -9.83 55.80 -31.17
#